data_AF-A0A3P7EBM1-F1
#
_entry.id   AF-A0A3P7EBM1-F1
#
_cell.length_a   1.000
_cell.length_b   1.000
_cell.length_c   1.000
_cell.angle_alpha   90.00
_cell.angle_beta   90.00
_cell.angle_gamma   90.00
#
_symmetry.space_group_name_H-M   'P 1'
#
loop_
_entity.id
_entity.type
_entity.pdbx_description
1 polymer ?
#
loop_
_entity_poly.entity_id
_entity_poly.type
_entity_poly.pdbx_seq_one_letter_code
_entity_poly.pdbx_strand_id
1 'polypeptide(L)'
;MNDKLICLQKITSVSDDLLNDSKYSSTCEYGKKIRLFNFKHKMLLELKQLPNGMMSLKDYKLKQKNLINEQQELLEIDIEMIKKACTPDKYINQVPEFINGTTKPLPIWKRQMLARKIANEDMQKKEDEFRVKIFNFYYLLK
;
A
#
# COMPACT_ATOMS: atom_id res chain seq x y z
N MET A 1 7.78 -3.99 -23.60
CA MET A 1 7.92 -4.01 -22.12
C MET A 1 6.58 -3.64 -21.51
N ASN A 2 5.73 -4.62 -21.16
CA ASN A 2 4.73 -4.52 -20.07
C ASN A 2 3.84 -5.79 -20.02
N ASP A 3 4.47 -6.97 -19.99
CA ASP A 3 3.81 -8.28 -19.77
C ASP A 3 3.31 -8.49 -18.32
N LYS A 4 3.04 -7.41 -17.58
CA LYS A 4 2.64 -7.46 -16.16
C LYS A 4 1.21 -6.99 -15.88
N LEU A 5 0.43 -6.64 -16.90
CA LEU A 5 -0.95 -6.15 -16.70
C LEU A 5 -2.05 -7.24 -16.75
N ILE A 6 -1.72 -8.51 -17.04
CA ILE A 6 -2.72 -9.56 -17.32
C ILE A 6 -3.20 -10.32 -16.07
N CYS A 7 -2.55 -10.15 -14.90
CA CYS A 7 -2.88 -10.96 -13.71
C CYS A 7 -3.94 -10.39 -12.76
N LEU A 8 -4.45 -9.17 -12.98
CA LEU A 8 -5.38 -8.53 -12.02
C LEU A 8 -6.87 -8.58 -12.42
N GLN A 9 -7.22 -9.09 -13.60
CA GLN A 9 -8.60 -9.12 -14.08
C GLN A 9 -9.30 -10.49 -14.03
N LYS A 10 -8.63 -11.53 -13.49
CA LYS A 10 -9.19 -12.90 -13.42
C LYS A 10 -9.68 -13.35 -12.04
N ILE A 11 -9.63 -12.51 -11.00
CA ILE A 11 -9.99 -12.91 -9.62
C ILE A 11 -11.36 -12.34 -9.18
N THR A 12 -12.04 -11.57 -10.02
CA THR A 12 -13.35 -10.95 -9.70
C THR A 12 -14.54 -11.46 -10.52
N SER A 13 -14.41 -12.54 -11.30
CA SER A 13 -15.52 -13.10 -12.10
C SER A 13 -16.13 -14.39 -11.54
N VAL A 14 -15.94 -14.70 -10.25
CA VAL A 14 -16.57 -15.88 -9.61
C VAL A 14 -17.52 -15.38 -8.53
N SER A 15 -18.58 -14.67 -8.94
CA SER A 15 -19.63 -14.29 -7.98
C SER A 15 -21.05 -14.07 -8.53
N ASP A 16 -21.34 -14.28 -9.81
CA ASP A 16 -22.70 -14.03 -10.36
C ASP A 16 -23.31 -15.17 -11.22
N ASP A 17 -22.72 -16.38 -11.26
CA ASP A 17 -23.36 -17.54 -11.92
C ASP A 17 -24.22 -18.39 -10.96
N LEU A 18 -24.50 -17.89 -9.76
CA LEU A 18 -25.45 -18.50 -8.81
C LEU A 18 -26.91 -18.15 -9.16
N LEU A 19 -27.37 -18.34 -10.40
CA LEU A 19 -28.79 -18.10 -10.74
C LEU A 19 -29.20 -18.73 -12.08
N ASN A 20 -29.04 -20.06 -12.25
CA ASN A 20 -29.87 -20.81 -13.21
C ASN A 20 -29.84 -22.35 -13.04
N ASP A 21 -30.05 -22.84 -11.82
CA ASP A 21 -30.13 -24.29 -11.53
C ASP A 21 -31.58 -24.84 -11.49
N SER A 22 -32.54 -24.21 -12.18
CA SER A 22 -33.91 -24.74 -12.29
C SER A 22 -34.08 -25.85 -13.34
N LYS A 23 -33.00 -26.33 -13.98
CA LYS A 23 -33.09 -27.27 -15.10
C LYS A 23 -32.26 -28.57 -15.03
N TYR A 24 -31.52 -28.81 -13.94
CA TYR A 24 -30.75 -30.06 -13.77
C TYR A 24 -31.18 -30.84 -12.54
N SER A 25 -32.33 -31.50 -12.70
CA SER A 25 -32.79 -32.65 -11.92
C SER A 25 -31.72 -33.76 -11.89
N SER A 26 -31.47 -34.33 -10.70
CA SER A 26 -30.58 -35.47 -10.40
C SER A 26 -29.07 -35.25 -10.18
N THR A 27 -28.59 -34.02 -9.90
CA THR A 27 -27.21 -33.79 -9.42
C THR A 27 -27.00 -34.22 -7.95
N CYS A 28 -27.10 -35.53 -7.77
CA CYS A 28 -26.14 -36.42 -7.11
C CYS A 28 -25.48 -35.88 -5.84
N GLU A 29 -25.74 -36.54 -4.69
CA GLU A 29 -25.01 -36.36 -3.43
C GLU A 29 -23.50 -36.19 -3.62
N TYR A 30 -22.93 -36.84 -4.65
CA TYR A 30 -21.53 -36.78 -5.02
C TYR A 30 -21.04 -35.36 -5.35
N GLY A 31 -21.84 -34.54 -6.06
CA GLY A 31 -21.50 -33.15 -6.35
C GLY A 31 -21.47 -32.27 -5.10
N LYS A 32 -22.34 -32.55 -4.11
CA LYS A 32 -22.28 -31.90 -2.79
C LYS A 32 -21.02 -32.32 -2.03
N LYS A 33 -20.66 -33.61 -2.06
CA LYS A 33 -19.45 -34.14 -1.41
C LYS A 33 -18.16 -33.53 -1.98
N ILE A 34 -18.04 -33.40 -3.31
CA ILE A 34 -16.87 -32.77 -3.96
C ILE A 34 -16.74 -31.30 -3.56
N ARG A 35 -17.83 -30.53 -3.57
CA ARG A 35 -17.82 -29.14 -3.11
C ARG A 35 -17.37 -29.02 -1.65
N LEU A 36 -17.87 -29.90 -0.78
CA LEU A 36 -17.47 -29.93 0.63
C LEU A 36 -15.99 -30.31 0.80
N PHE A 37 -15.48 -31.26 0.01
CA PHE A 37 -14.07 -31.67 0.03
C PHE A 37 -13.16 -30.53 -0.38
N ASN A 38 -13.46 -29.85 -1.50
CA ASN A 38 -12.68 -28.71 -1.98
C ASN A 38 -12.69 -27.56 -0.96
N PHE A 39 -13.83 -27.29 -0.33
CA PHE A 39 -13.93 -26.29 0.74
C PHE A 39 -13.06 -26.65 1.95
N LYS A 40 -13.15 -27.90 2.43
CA LYS A 40 -12.31 -28.38 3.55
C LYS A 40 -10.82 -28.34 3.22
N HIS A 41 -10.45 -28.73 2.00
CA HIS A 41 -9.06 -28.70 1.56
C HIS A 41 -8.49 -27.28 1.53
N LYS A 42 -9.26 -26.32 1.00
CA LYS A 42 -8.90 -24.89 1.01
C LYS A 42 -8.73 -24.35 2.43
N MET A 43 -9.67 -24.65 3.33
CA MET A 43 -9.57 -24.26 4.74
C MET A 43 -8.36 -24.88 5.43
N LEU A 44 -8.04 -26.14 5.14
CA LEU A 44 -6.89 -26.82 5.73
C LEU A 44 -5.56 -26.22 5.24
N LEU A 45 -5.47 -25.82 3.96
CA LEU A 45 -4.31 -25.09 3.44
C LEU A 45 -4.15 -23.71 4.10
N GLU A 46 -5.26 -22.96 4.28
CA GLU A 46 -5.24 -21.66 4.97
C GLU A 46 -4.88 -21.81 6.47
N LEU A 47 -5.37 -22.86 7.15
CA LEU A 47 -5.03 -23.16 8.55
C LEU A 47 -3.56 -23.57 8.74
N LYS A 48 -2.97 -24.29 7.78
CA LYS A 48 -1.53 -24.66 7.82
C LYS A 48 -0.59 -23.46 7.75
N GLN A 49 -1.06 -22.33 7.23
CA GLN A 49 -0.28 -21.09 7.15
C GLN A 49 -0.43 -20.21 8.39
N LEU A 50 -1.31 -20.58 9.33
CA LEU A 50 -1.49 -19.81 10.56
C LEU A 50 -0.26 -19.96 11.47
N PRO A 51 0.28 -18.84 11.98
CA PRO A 51 1.35 -18.91 12.98
C PRO A 51 0.85 -19.62 14.24
N ASN A 52 1.76 -20.38 14.88
CA ASN A 52 1.48 -21.15 16.09
C ASN A 52 0.76 -20.30 17.14
N GLY A 53 -0.39 -20.78 17.61
CA GLY A 53 -1.18 -20.14 18.67
C GLY A 53 -2.43 -19.38 18.20
N MET A 54 -2.66 -19.22 16.89
CA MET A 54 -3.92 -18.65 16.40
C MET A 54 -5.01 -19.71 16.24
N MET A 55 -6.15 -19.48 16.90
CA MET A 55 -7.27 -20.43 16.93
C MET A 55 -8.21 -20.30 15.71
N SER A 56 -8.15 -19.19 14.98
CA SER A 56 -9.03 -18.93 13.84
C SER A 56 -8.36 -18.07 12.78
N LEU A 57 -8.64 -18.40 11.52
CA LEU A 57 -8.29 -17.57 10.37
C LEU A 57 -8.89 -16.17 10.45
N LYS A 58 -10.08 -16.03 11.06
CA LYS A 58 -10.72 -14.73 11.28
C LYS A 58 -9.85 -13.83 12.17
N ASP A 59 -9.30 -14.41 13.22
CA ASP A 59 -8.45 -13.68 14.18
C ASP A 59 -7.11 -13.31 13.54
N TYR A 60 -6.54 -14.19 12.71
CA TYR A 60 -5.37 -13.86 11.91
C TYR A 60 -5.61 -12.67 10.98
N LYS A 61 -6.68 -12.72 10.19
CA LYS A 61 -7.01 -11.63 9.26
C LYS A 61 -7.29 -10.32 9.99
N LEU A 62 -7.95 -10.38 11.14
CA LEU A 62 -8.19 -9.21 11.98
C LEU A 62 -6.88 -8.65 12.53
N LYS A 63 -5.98 -9.49 13.07
CA LYS A 63 -4.66 -9.06 13.55
C LYS A 63 -3.85 -8.41 12.44
N GLN A 64 -3.82 -9.01 11.24
CA GLN A 64 -3.10 -8.45 10.10
C GLN A 64 -3.67 -7.09 9.69
N LYS A 65 -5.01 -6.94 9.67
CA LYS A 65 -5.65 -5.65 9.41
C LYS A 65 -5.26 -4.60 10.45
N ASN A 66 -5.28 -4.96 11.73
CA ASN A 66 -4.91 -4.04 12.81
C ASN A 66 -3.44 -3.61 12.70
N LEU A 67 -2.52 -4.54 12.42
CA LEU A 67 -1.10 -4.23 12.20
C LEU A 67 -0.89 -3.26 11.02
N ILE A 68 -1.62 -3.44 9.92
CA ILE A 68 -1.55 -2.53 8.77
C ILE A 68 -2.06 -1.14 9.16
N ASN A 69 -3.17 -1.06 9.90
CA ASN A 69 -3.72 0.21 10.36
C ASN A 69 -2.76 0.95 11.31
N GLU A 70 -2.20 0.25 12.31
CA GLU A 70 -1.21 0.81 13.24
C GLU A 70 0.01 1.38 12.50
N GLN A 71 0.49 0.69 11.46
CA GLN A 71 1.59 1.21 10.64
C GLN A 71 1.21 2.41 9.78
N GLN A 72 -0.04 2.47 9.30
CA GLN A 72 -0.54 3.64 8.58
C GLN A 72 -0.61 4.86 9.50
N GLU A 73 -1.09 4.69 10.73
CA GLU A 73 -1.11 5.77 11.73
C GLU A 73 0.30 6.27 12.08
N LEU A 74 1.25 5.36 12.28
CA LEU A 74 2.66 5.73 12.51
C LEU A 74 3.27 6.48 11.32
N LEU A 75 2.95 6.07 10.09
CA LEU A 75 3.39 6.76 8.88
C LEU A 75 2.89 8.20 8.83
N GLU A 76 1.62 8.41 9.14
CA GLU A 76 1.01 9.73 9.11
C GLU A 76 1.69 10.67 10.13
N ILE A 77 2.02 10.15 11.31
CA ILE A 77 2.79 10.87 12.33
C ILE A 77 4.19 11.23 11.80
N ASP A 78 4.90 10.29 11.18
CA ASP A 78 6.23 10.54 10.61
C ASP A 78 6.20 11.60 9.50
N ILE A 79 5.20 11.53 8.59
CA ILE A 79 5.01 12.52 7.52
C ILE A 79 4.75 13.91 8.11
N GLU A 80 3.89 13.99 9.13
CA GLU A 80 3.58 15.25 9.84
C GLU A 80 4.83 15.85 10.50
N MET A 81 5.66 15.01 11.15
CA MET A 81 6.94 15.45 11.73
C MET A 81 7.91 15.96 10.68
N ILE A 82 8.02 15.28 9.53
CA ILE A 82 8.88 15.70 8.41
C ILE A 82 8.40 17.02 7.83
N LYS A 83 7.08 17.19 7.63
CA LYS A 83 6.47 18.46 7.18
C LYS A 83 6.84 19.62 8.09
N LYS A 84 6.76 19.42 9.41
CA LYS A 84 7.15 20.44 10.40
C LYS A 84 8.65 20.70 10.40
N ALA A 85 9.48 19.69 10.15
CA ALA A 85 10.92 19.83 10.10
C ALA A 85 11.42 20.49 8.80
N CYS A 86 10.73 20.33 7.67
CA CYS A 86 11.10 20.89 6.37
C CYS A 86 10.69 22.36 6.22
N THR A 87 11.32 23.24 7.00
CA THR A 87 11.11 24.69 6.86
C THR A 87 11.92 25.27 5.70
N PRO A 88 11.38 26.25 4.93
CA PRO A 88 12.11 26.86 3.81
C PRO A 88 13.47 27.45 4.21
N ASP A 89 13.58 27.97 5.43
CA ASP A 89 14.80 28.58 5.93
C ASP A 89 15.97 27.58 6.01
N LYS A 90 15.70 26.29 6.22
CA LYS A 90 16.75 25.24 6.18
C LYS A 90 17.37 25.07 4.79
N TYR A 91 16.66 25.49 3.75
CA TYR A 91 17.08 25.33 2.36
C TYR A 91 17.61 26.65 1.76
N ILE A 92 17.61 27.75 2.51
CA ILE A 92 18.04 29.06 1.99
C ILE A 92 19.50 29.04 1.53
N ASN A 93 20.34 28.26 2.20
CA ASN A 93 21.75 28.08 1.89
C ASN A 93 21.98 27.26 0.60
N GLN A 94 20.97 26.53 0.12
CA GLN A 94 21.02 25.82 -1.16
C GLN A 94 20.61 26.71 -2.35
N VAL A 95 20.07 27.90 -2.06
CA VAL A 95 19.67 28.86 -3.09
C VAL A 95 20.81 29.83 -3.37
N PRO A 96 21.22 30.00 -4.65
CA PRO A 96 22.24 30.97 -5.02
C PRO A 96 21.93 32.37 -4.48
N GLU A 97 22.96 33.08 -4.06
CA GLU A 97 22.82 34.46 -3.58
C GLU A 97 22.72 35.45 -4.74
N PHE A 98 23.34 35.13 -5.87
CA PHE A 98 23.48 35.99 -7.05
C PHE A 98 22.87 35.35 -8.29
N ILE A 99 22.43 36.18 -9.24
CA ILE A 99 21.98 35.70 -10.54
C ILE A 99 23.19 35.12 -11.28
N ASN A 100 23.09 33.88 -11.78
CA ASN A 100 24.17 33.18 -12.47
C ASN A 100 24.91 34.07 -13.48
N GLY A 101 26.23 34.17 -13.34
CA GLY A 101 27.09 34.96 -14.22
C GLY A 101 27.07 36.47 -13.95
N THR A 102 26.43 36.93 -12.87
CA THR A 102 26.39 38.35 -12.49
C THR A 102 26.72 38.56 -11.02
N THR A 103 27.07 39.79 -10.63
CA THR A 103 27.20 40.23 -9.23
C THR A 103 25.88 40.77 -8.65
N LYS A 104 24.78 40.71 -9.40
CA LYS A 104 23.49 41.22 -8.94
C LYS A 104 22.84 40.20 -7.98
N PRO A 105 22.46 40.60 -6.75
CA PRO A 105 21.85 39.69 -5.81
C PRO A 105 20.47 39.23 -6.31
N LEU A 106 20.12 37.98 -6.01
CA LEU A 106 18.77 37.47 -6.19
C LEU A 106 17.84 38.18 -5.20
N PRO A 107 16.70 38.73 -5.66
CA PRO A 107 15.71 39.29 -4.75
C PRO A 107 15.29 38.28 -3.68
N ILE A 108 15.11 38.75 -2.44
CA ILE A 108 14.81 37.92 -1.27
C ILE A 108 13.60 37.01 -1.53
N TRP A 109 12.51 37.57 -2.08
CA TRP A 109 11.30 36.80 -2.37
C TRP A 109 11.56 35.64 -3.35
N LYS A 110 12.47 35.84 -4.31
CA LYS A 110 12.85 34.81 -5.29
C LYS A 110 13.72 33.75 -4.63
N ARG A 111 14.61 34.13 -3.71
CA ARG A 111 15.37 33.16 -2.90
C ARG A 111 14.44 32.31 -2.04
N GLN A 112 13.48 32.94 -1.37
CA GLN A 112 12.46 32.25 -0.57
C GLN A 112 11.58 31.30 -1.40
N MET A 113 11.16 31.73 -2.60
CA MET A 113 10.40 30.88 -3.52
C MET A 113 11.19 29.63 -3.91
N LEU A 114 12.47 29.78 -4.28
CA LEU A 114 13.34 28.66 -4.63
C LEU A 114 13.59 27.73 -3.43
N ALA A 115 13.84 28.29 -2.24
CA ALA A 115 14.02 27.51 -1.02
C ALA A 115 12.78 26.68 -0.68
N ARG A 116 11.57 27.25 -0.85
CA ARG A 116 10.29 26.51 -0.74
C ARG A 116 10.19 25.38 -1.75
N LYS A 117 10.59 25.60 -3.00
CA LYS A 117 10.57 24.57 -4.04
C LYS A 117 11.48 23.40 -3.67
N ILE A 118 12.71 23.68 -3.24
CA ILE A 118 13.66 22.66 -2.78
C ILE A 118 13.10 21.90 -1.57
N ALA A 119 12.53 22.62 -0.59
CA ALA A 119 11.94 22.01 0.60
C ALA A 119 10.80 21.05 0.25
N ASN A 120 9.94 21.43 -0.71
CA ASN A 120 8.84 20.59 -1.18
C ASN A 120 9.34 19.35 -1.94
N GLU A 121 10.36 19.49 -2.78
CA GLU A 121 10.96 18.37 -3.50
C GLU A 121 11.62 17.37 -2.54
N ASP A 122 12.36 17.85 -1.52
CA ASP A 122 12.96 16.99 -0.50
C ASP A 122 11.90 16.30 0.37
N MET A 123 10.84 17.01 0.74
CA MET A 123 9.70 16.46 1.47
C MET A 123 9.00 15.35 0.66
N GLN A 124 8.73 15.59 -0.63
CA GLN A 124 8.11 14.61 -1.50
C GLN A 124 8.98 13.36 -1.63
N LYS A 125 10.29 13.53 -1.83
CA LYS A 125 11.23 12.41 -1.92
C LYS A 125 11.22 11.56 -0.64
N LYS A 126 11.25 12.20 0.52
CA LYS A 126 11.15 11.50 1.81
C LYS A 126 9.83 10.75 1.93
N GLU A 127 8.71 11.40 1.62
CA GLU A 127 7.39 10.76 1.68
C GLU A 127 7.31 9.54 0.76
N ASP A 128 7.85 9.63 -0.46
CA ASP A 128 7.90 8.51 -1.40
C ASP A 128 8.74 7.35 -0.86
N GLU A 129 9.90 7.62 -0.25
CA GLU A 129 10.73 6.60 0.41
C GLU A 129 9.97 5.87 1.54
N PHE A 130 9.19 6.62 2.33
CA PHE A 130 8.34 6.05 3.38
C PHE A 130 7.20 5.21 2.82
N ARG A 131 6.51 5.69 1.77
CA ARG A 131 5.44 4.95 1.10
C ARG A 131 5.93 3.64 0.48
N VAL A 132 7.13 3.63 -0.11
CA VAL A 132 7.75 2.42 -0.67
C VAL A 132 8.06 1.39 0.42
N LYS A 133 8.57 1.82 1.59
CA LYS A 133 8.81 0.90 2.73
C LYS A 133 7.54 0.19 3.18
N ILE A 134 6.41 0.90 3.23
CA ILE A 134 5.12 0.32 3.62
C ILE A 134 4.54 -0.58 2.56
N PHE A 135 4.67 -0.20 1.28
CA PHE A 135 4.27 -1.08 0.18
C PHE A 135 5.03 -2.41 0.25
N ASN A 136 6.34 -2.37 0.49
CA ASN A 136 7.15 -3.59 0.67
C ASN A 136 6.68 -4.42 1.88
N PHE A 137 6.30 -3.77 2.99
CA PHE A 137 5.74 -4.46 4.15
C PHE A 137 4.40 -5.14 3.84
N TYR A 138 3.51 -4.48 3.11
CA TYR A 138 2.21 -5.05 2.70
C TYR A 138 2.38 -6.27 1.79
N TYR A 139 3.40 -6.28 0.93
CA TYR A 139 3.73 -7.44 0.09
C TYR A 139 4.34 -8.60 0.87
N LEU A 140 5.03 -8.33 1.98
CA LEU A 140 5.55 -9.37 2.87
C LEU A 140 4.46 -10.04 3.72
N LEU A 141 3.27 -9.43 3.83
CA LEU A 141 2.14 -9.96 4.61
C LEU A 141 1.10 -10.74 3.77
N LYS A 142 1.25 -10.79 2.44
CA LYS A 142 0.39 -11.56 1.53
C LYS A 142 1.00 -12.93 1.21
#